data_AF-A0A3P7WSC6-F1
#
_entry.id   AF-A0A3P7WSC6-F1
#
_cell.length_a   1.000
_cell.length_b   1.000
_cell.length_c   1.000
_cell.angle_alpha   90.00
_cell.angle_beta   90.00
_cell.angle_gamma   90.00
#
_symmetry.space_group_name_H-M   'P 1'
#
loop_
_entity.id
_entity.type
_entity.pdbx_description
1 polymer ?
#
loop_
_entity_poly.entity_id
_entity_poly.type
_entity_poly.pdbx_seq_one_letter_code
_entity_poly.pdbx_strand_id
1 'polypeptide(L)'
;MSDPQLIGFRPNTVGAALRDGYSYYVTEFNIGYSILSFPSGRSLNNSEPKSIFTLPYPFHGTDNTVYNRTAYYNYDMDVISFNMRTEYTKVLRLNISKPLYNNSSSSRMDIQADEHGLWVMYRRNGEKYLTVSRIQPISLKVLSTWPLQAILPEYLCNAFIRCGLLYTVTCGVKHVTVSADYDFYEQMYVSSIPNEWSGKELSLITNLREKMGLQ
;
A
#
# COMPACT_ATOMS: atom_id res chain seq x y z
N MET A 1 -5.95 -18.73 0.68
CA MET A 1 -4.69 -18.06 0.31
C MET A 1 -3.54 -18.97 0.73
N SER A 2 -2.42 -19.00 0.00
CA SER A 2 -1.23 -19.77 0.42
C SER A 2 -0.49 -19.08 1.57
N ASP A 3 0.34 -19.82 2.29
CA ASP A 3 1.19 -19.25 3.34
C ASP A 3 2.20 -18.24 2.77
N PRO A 4 2.54 -17.19 3.53
CA PRO A 4 3.50 -16.19 3.12
C PRO A 4 4.91 -16.77 2.94
N GLN A 5 5.64 -16.30 1.93
CA GLN A 5 7.04 -16.66 1.70
C GLN A 5 7.98 -15.50 2.02
N LEU A 6 9.11 -15.81 2.66
CA LEU A 6 10.19 -14.87 2.91
C LEU A 6 11.03 -14.69 1.64
N ILE A 7 11.19 -13.45 1.17
CA ILE A 7 11.91 -13.12 -0.06
C ILE A 7 13.25 -12.40 0.15
N GLY A 8 13.51 -11.94 1.38
CA GLY A 8 14.78 -11.30 1.75
C GLY A 8 14.72 -10.65 3.13
N PHE A 9 15.90 -10.38 3.70
CA PHE A 9 16.05 -9.61 4.93
C PHE A 9 16.54 -8.21 4.62
N ARG A 10 16.00 -7.21 5.33
CA ARG A 10 16.46 -5.82 5.26
C ARG A 10 16.96 -5.37 6.63
N PRO A 11 18.08 -4.63 6.71
CA PRO A 11 18.58 -4.09 7.98
C PRO A 11 17.60 -3.10 8.62
N ASN A 12 16.94 -2.29 7.79
CA ASN A 12 15.91 -1.35 8.22
C ASN A 12 14.58 -2.08 8.41
N THR A 13 14.04 -2.03 9.63
CA THR A 13 12.79 -2.69 10.02
C THR A 13 11.54 -1.93 9.61
N VAL A 14 11.70 -0.68 9.17
CA VAL A 14 10.64 0.19 8.68
C VAL A 14 10.93 0.52 7.22
N GLY A 15 9.93 0.37 6.38
CA GLY A 15 10.03 0.60 4.95
C GLY A 15 8.88 -0.07 4.21
N ALA A 16 8.93 0.05 2.89
CA ALA A 16 8.01 -0.61 1.98
C ALA A 16 8.84 -1.38 0.96
N ALA A 17 8.32 -2.53 0.55
CA ALA A 17 8.87 -3.27 -0.57
C ALA A 17 7.72 -3.53 -1.56
N LEU A 18 7.98 -3.21 -2.82
CA LEU A 18 6.99 -2.96 -3.87
C LEU A 18 7.38 -3.75 -5.11
N ARG A 19 6.42 -4.09 -5.96
CA ARG A 19 6.69 -4.92 -7.14
C ARG A 19 6.01 -4.38 -8.39
N ASP A 20 6.78 -4.25 -9.47
CA ASP A 20 6.28 -3.93 -10.82
C ASP A 20 6.83 -4.97 -11.79
N GLY A 21 5.99 -5.92 -12.19
CA GLY A 21 6.39 -7.10 -12.95
C GLY A 21 7.44 -7.95 -12.24
N TYR A 22 8.64 -8.04 -12.81
CA TYR A 22 9.78 -8.79 -12.25
C TYR A 22 10.70 -7.93 -11.37
N SER A 23 10.52 -6.62 -11.37
CA SER A 23 11.35 -5.69 -10.61
C SER A 23 10.76 -5.47 -9.23
N TYR A 24 11.65 -5.36 -8.25
CA TYR A 24 11.32 -4.99 -6.88
C TYR A 24 11.83 -3.58 -6.61
N TYR A 25 11.11 -2.87 -5.77
CA TYR A 25 11.47 -1.52 -5.33
C TYR A 25 11.38 -1.46 -3.82
N VAL A 26 12.31 -0.77 -3.18
CA VAL A 26 12.35 -0.65 -1.72
C VAL A 26 12.46 0.82 -1.34
N THR A 27 11.57 1.26 -0.44
CA THR A 27 11.73 2.47 0.35
C THR A 27 12.12 2.08 1.76
N GLU A 28 13.14 2.71 2.32
CA GLU A 28 13.54 2.49 3.71
C GLU A 28 13.08 3.66 4.58
N PHE A 29 12.82 3.37 5.86
CA PHE A 29 12.21 4.28 6.83
C PHE A 29 10.74 4.62 6.51
N ASN A 30 10.12 5.42 7.37
CA ASN A 30 8.76 5.94 7.17
C ASN A 30 8.73 7.36 6.59
N ILE A 31 9.89 8.00 6.40
CA ILE A 31 10.04 9.26 5.68
C ILE A 31 11.35 9.18 4.90
N GLY A 32 11.33 9.50 3.62
CA GLY A 32 12.53 9.45 2.79
C GLY A 32 12.33 9.96 1.37
N TYR A 33 13.43 10.10 0.65
CA TYR A 33 13.48 10.62 -0.72
C TYR A 33 13.99 9.60 -1.73
N SER A 34 14.16 8.34 -1.35
CA SER A 34 14.88 7.37 -2.17
C SER A 34 14.06 6.11 -2.39
N ILE A 35 14.06 5.64 -3.65
CA ILE A 35 13.57 4.31 -4.02
C ILE A 35 14.75 3.51 -4.58
N LEU A 36 15.08 2.40 -3.93
CA LEU A 36 16.03 1.41 -4.44
C LEU A 36 15.32 0.50 -5.42
N SER A 37 15.93 0.18 -6.56
CA SER A 37 15.37 -0.78 -7.53
C SER A 37 16.23 -2.02 -7.68
N PHE A 38 15.59 -3.17 -7.71
CA PHE A 38 16.21 -4.48 -7.84
C PHE A 38 15.57 -5.21 -9.04
N PRO A 39 16.35 -5.64 -10.04
CA PRO A 39 15.81 -6.26 -11.25
C PRO A 39 15.21 -7.67 -11.03
N SER A 40 15.44 -8.29 -9.86
CA SER A 40 14.92 -9.61 -9.53
C SER A 40 14.91 -9.85 -8.02
N GLY A 41 14.16 -10.88 -7.60
CA GLY A 41 14.16 -11.32 -6.19
C GLY A 41 15.54 -11.79 -5.70
N ARG A 42 16.37 -12.33 -6.60
CA ARG A 42 17.76 -12.70 -6.25
C ARG A 42 18.60 -11.47 -5.88
N SER A 43 18.51 -10.41 -6.68
CA SER A 43 19.24 -9.16 -6.41
C SER A 43 18.69 -8.46 -5.16
N LEU A 44 17.38 -8.52 -4.92
CA LEU A 44 16.77 -8.06 -3.66
C LEU A 44 17.33 -8.83 -2.44
N ASN A 45 17.33 -10.16 -2.51
CA ASN A 45 17.82 -11.03 -1.42
C ASN A 45 19.31 -10.80 -1.13
N ASN A 46 20.11 -10.56 -2.17
CA ASN A 46 21.54 -10.25 -2.04
C ASN A 46 21.83 -8.79 -1.65
N SER A 47 20.80 -7.94 -1.53
CA SER A 47 20.96 -6.49 -1.30
C SER A 47 21.81 -5.77 -2.37
N GLU A 48 21.62 -6.14 -3.63
CA GLU A 48 22.33 -5.58 -4.80
C GLU A 48 21.40 -4.70 -5.65
N PRO A 49 21.15 -3.43 -5.27
CA PRO A 49 20.29 -2.55 -6.07
C PRO A 49 20.95 -2.19 -7.40
N LYS A 50 20.16 -2.12 -8.47
CA LYS A 50 20.60 -1.67 -9.80
C LYS A 50 20.63 -0.16 -9.90
N SER A 51 19.68 0.53 -9.27
CA SER A 51 19.55 1.99 -9.36
C SER A 51 18.88 2.54 -8.11
N ILE A 52 19.18 3.79 -7.79
CA ILE A 52 18.56 4.57 -6.73
C ILE A 52 17.89 5.77 -7.40
N PHE A 53 16.59 5.92 -7.19
CA PHE A 53 15.82 7.07 -7.70
C PHE A 53 15.61 8.07 -6.56
N THR A 54 15.92 9.35 -6.81
CA THR A 54 15.62 10.44 -5.89
C THR A 54 14.24 11.02 -6.22
N LEU A 55 13.36 11.07 -5.23
CA LEU A 55 12.01 11.59 -5.32
C LEU A 55 12.00 13.12 -5.19
N PRO A 56 11.11 13.82 -5.91
CA PRO A 56 10.99 15.28 -5.83
C PRO A 56 10.41 15.78 -4.50
N TYR A 57 9.68 14.91 -3.79
CA TYR A 57 9.09 15.15 -2.47
C TYR A 57 9.33 13.92 -1.58
N PRO A 58 9.48 14.08 -0.26
CA PRO A 58 9.62 12.93 0.61
C PRO A 58 8.31 12.14 0.66
N PHE A 59 8.40 10.82 0.66
CA PHE A 59 7.24 10.01 1.02
C PHE A 59 6.99 10.06 2.53
N HIS A 60 5.73 9.89 2.94
CA HIS A 60 5.31 9.66 4.32
C HIS A 60 4.66 8.28 4.46
N GLY A 61 5.09 7.53 5.46
CA GLY A 61 4.64 6.17 5.72
C GLY A 61 5.32 5.12 4.86
N THR A 62 4.72 3.94 4.83
CA THR A 62 5.23 2.74 4.15
C THR A 62 4.25 2.16 3.13
N ASP A 63 3.15 2.87 2.85
CA ASP A 63 2.05 2.36 2.03
C ASP A 63 2.07 2.96 0.62
N ASN A 64 3.27 2.97 0.02
CA ASN A 64 3.55 3.42 -1.35
C ASN A 64 3.30 2.27 -2.36
N THR A 65 3.30 2.56 -3.66
CA THR A 65 3.33 1.53 -4.73
C THR A 65 4.14 2.01 -5.93
N VAL A 66 4.58 1.07 -6.76
CA VAL A 66 5.16 1.34 -8.08
C VAL A 66 4.35 0.58 -9.12
N TYR A 67 3.85 1.31 -10.11
CA TYR A 67 3.12 0.72 -11.22
C TYR A 67 3.60 1.32 -12.54
N ASN A 68 4.00 0.46 -13.47
CA ASN A 68 4.53 0.86 -14.77
C ASN A 68 5.63 1.93 -14.64
N ARG A 69 6.65 1.64 -13.83
CA ARG A 69 7.81 2.50 -13.50
C ARG A 69 7.45 3.88 -12.92
N THR A 70 6.23 4.04 -12.44
CA THR A 70 5.77 5.28 -11.82
C THR A 70 5.55 4.99 -10.34
N ALA A 71 6.26 5.73 -9.49
CA ALA A 71 6.08 5.67 -8.05
C ALA A 71 4.83 6.49 -7.67
N TYR A 72 3.97 5.91 -6.85
CA TYR A 72 2.83 6.59 -6.24
C TYR A 72 2.99 6.56 -4.73
N TYR A 73 3.02 7.73 -4.10
CA TYR A 73 3.35 7.85 -2.68
C TYR A 73 2.66 9.05 -2.04
N ASN A 74 2.57 9.04 -0.71
CA ASN A 74 1.98 10.14 0.06
C ASN A 74 3.01 11.23 0.35
N TYR A 75 2.65 12.49 0.11
CA TYR A 75 3.34 13.65 0.67
C TYR A 75 2.29 14.62 1.26
N ASP A 76 2.35 14.87 2.57
CA ASP A 76 1.32 15.62 3.31
C ASP A 76 -0.12 15.11 3.02
N MET A 77 -0.93 15.88 2.29
CA MET A 77 -2.30 15.54 1.87
C MET A 77 -2.40 15.06 0.42
N ASP A 78 -1.26 14.96 -0.26
CA ASP A 78 -1.17 14.70 -1.67
C ASP A 78 -0.82 13.24 -1.97
N VAL A 79 -1.40 12.73 -3.05
CA VAL A 79 -0.89 11.59 -3.80
C VAL A 79 0.07 12.15 -4.85
N ILE A 80 1.34 11.78 -4.76
CA ILE A 80 2.35 12.11 -5.76
C ILE A 80 2.47 10.96 -6.74
N SER A 81 2.48 11.26 -8.04
CA SER A 81 2.88 10.33 -9.10
C SER A 81 4.20 10.82 -9.67
N PHE A 82 5.23 10.01 -9.59
CA PHE A 82 6.56 10.32 -10.10
C PHE A 82 7.01 9.24 -11.08
N ASN A 83 7.11 9.60 -12.36
CA ASN A 83 7.58 8.67 -13.37
C ASN A 83 9.11 8.59 -13.32
N MET A 84 9.66 7.49 -12.81
CA MET A 84 11.11 7.33 -12.56
C MET A 84 11.97 7.30 -13.85
N ARG A 85 11.35 7.27 -15.03
CA ARG A 85 12.06 7.33 -16.33
C ARG A 85 12.11 8.73 -16.91
N THR A 86 11.02 9.47 -16.81
CA THR A 86 10.87 10.80 -17.42
C THR A 86 11.02 11.93 -16.40
N GLU A 87 11.06 11.59 -15.12
CA GLU A 87 11.08 12.50 -13.96
C GLU A 87 9.87 13.43 -13.87
N TYR A 88 8.83 13.15 -14.69
CA TYR A 88 7.61 13.92 -14.69
C TYR A 88 6.78 13.60 -13.43
N THR A 89 6.27 14.66 -12.80
CA THR A 89 5.51 14.59 -11.54
C THR A 89 4.10 15.09 -11.72
N LYS A 90 3.12 14.37 -11.16
CA LYS A 90 1.74 14.84 -10.96
C LYS A 90 1.37 14.80 -9.49
N VAL A 91 0.43 15.65 -9.10
CA VAL A 91 -0.03 15.80 -7.72
C VAL A 91 -1.55 15.75 -7.72
N LEU A 92 -2.12 14.92 -6.86
CA LEU A 92 -3.55 14.93 -6.54
C LEU A 92 -3.71 15.23 -5.05
N ARG A 93 -4.28 16.40 -4.74
CA ARG A 93 -4.65 16.77 -3.38
C ARG A 93 -5.92 16.07 -2.95
N LEU A 94 -5.88 15.41 -1.80
CA LEU A 94 -7.04 14.84 -1.12
C LEU A 94 -7.31 15.61 0.18
N ASN A 95 -8.53 15.49 0.73
CA ASN A 95 -8.89 16.08 2.02
C ASN A 95 -8.70 15.04 3.13
N ILE A 96 -7.48 14.90 3.67
CA ILE A 96 -7.12 13.88 4.68
C ILE A 96 -6.71 14.54 6.00
N SER A 97 -6.85 13.86 7.15
CA SER A 97 -6.41 14.45 8.43
C SER A 97 -5.79 13.53 9.48
N LYS A 98 -6.15 12.24 9.49
CA LYS A 98 -5.62 11.27 10.45
C LYS A 98 -4.72 10.26 9.76
N PRO A 99 -3.74 9.66 10.47
CA PRO A 99 -3.11 8.42 10.01
C PRO A 99 -4.17 7.39 9.64
N LEU A 100 -3.91 6.48 8.71
CA LEU A 100 -4.95 5.57 8.25
C LEU A 100 -5.26 4.48 9.26
N TYR A 101 -4.25 3.77 9.76
CA TYR A 101 -4.40 2.59 10.63
C TYR A 101 -4.07 2.89 12.11
N ASN A 102 -4.48 2.02 13.03
CA ASN A 102 -4.30 2.20 14.49
C ASN A 102 -2.84 2.41 14.90
N ASN A 103 -1.94 1.64 14.28
CA ASN A 103 -0.51 1.57 14.60
C ASN A 103 0.39 2.16 13.50
N SER A 104 -0.19 2.69 12.42
CA SER A 104 0.60 3.40 11.41
C SER A 104 0.76 4.83 11.87
N SER A 105 1.87 5.13 12.56
CA SER A 105 2.14 6.49 13.02
C SER A 105 2.47 7.47 11.89
N SER A 106 2.58 7.00 10.64
CA SER A 106 3.10 7.80 9.52
C SER A 106 2.31 7.68 8.22
N SER A 107 1.68 6.54 7.89
CA SER A 107 0.88 6.43 6.66
C SER A 107 -0.49 7.06 6.86
N ARG A 108 -0.78 8.14 6.13
CA ARG A 108 -2.09 8.81 6.13
C ARG A 108 -3.02 8.29 5.04
N MET A 109 -2.46 7.62 4.05
CA MET A 109 -3.14 6.94 2.99
C MET A 109 -2.37 5.68 2.62
N ASP A 110 -3.05 4.82 1.92
CA ASP A 110 -2.53 3.57 1.42
C ASP A 110 -2.82 3.50 -0.07
N ILE A 111 -1.76 3.49 -0.88
CA ILE A 111 -1.83 3.57 -2.34
C ILE A 111 -1.42 2.22 -2.92
N GLN A 112 -2.28 1.65 -3.77
CA GLN A 112 -2.13 0.32 -4.35
C GLN A 112 -2.48 0.33 -5.82
N ALA A 113 -1.88 -0.55 -6.60
CA ALA A 113 -2.23 -0.73 -8.00
C ALA A 113 -2.73 -2.15 -8.24
N ASP A 114 -3.82 -2.29 -8.99
CA ASP A 114 -4.25 -3.57 -9.52
C ASP A 114 -4.50 -3.46 -11.04
N GLU A 115 -4.99 -4.54 -11.64
CA GLU A 115 -5.35 -4.58 -13.07
C GLU A 115 -6.41 -3.55 -13.48
N HIS A 116 -7.10 -2.90 -12.54
CA HIS A 116 -8.23 -2.01 -12.77
C HIS A 116 -7.96 -0.54 -12.42
N GLY A 117 -6.76 -0.22 -11.92
CA GLY A 117 -6.30 1.15 -11.71
C GLY A 117 -5.49 1.32 -10.42
N LEU A 118 -5.34 2.58 -10.03
CA LEU A 118 -4.74 2.97 -8.75
C LEU A 118 -5.86 3.09 -7.71
N TRP A 119 -5.70 2.46 -6.57
CA TRP A 119 -6.59 2.57 -5.43
C TRP A 119 -5.91 3.36 -4.32
N VAL A 120 -6.64 4.29 -3.73
CA VAL A 120 -6.16 5.08 -2.59
C VAL A 120 -7.15 4.94 -1.46
N MET A 121 -6.70 4.32 -0.38
CA MET A 121 -7.42 4.16 0.87
C MET A 121 -6.96 5.25 1.84
N TYR A 122 -7.89 5.95 2.47
CA TYR A 122 -7.58 7.06 3.36
C TYR A 122 -8.76 7.37 4.29
N ARG A 123 -8.52 8.22 5.28
CA ARG A 123 -9.59 8.84 6.08
C ARG A 123 -9.77 10.28 5.64
N ARG A 124 -10.98 10.63 5.22
CA ARG A 124 -11.31 12.04 4.94
C ARG A 124 -11.30 12.85 6.22
N ASN A 125 -10.96 14.13 6.12
CA ASN A 125 -10.98 15.00 7.28
C ASN A 125 -12.39 15.07 7.90
N GLY A 126 -12.49 14.79 9.20
CA GLY A 126 -13.75 14.74 9.94
C GLY A 126 -14.46 13.37 9.92
N GLU A 127 -14.04 12.44 9.07
CA GLU A 127 -14.62 11.09 9.01
C GLU A 127 -13.85 10.09 9.89
N LYS A 128 -14.55 9.09 10.42
CA LYS A 128 -13.96 8.00 11.22
C LYS A 128 -13.77 6.71 10.43
N TYR A 129 -14.48 6.58 9.30
CA TYR A 129 -14.54 5.38 8.50
C TYR A 129 -13.58 5.44 7.30
N LEU A 130 -13.37 4.28 6.67
CA LEU A 130 -12.52 4.15 5.49
C LEU A 130 -13.16 4.84 4.29
N THR A 131 -12.41 5.67 3.57
CA THR A 131 -12.74 6.08 2.21
C THR A 131 -11.77 5.42 1.24
N VAL A 132 -12.31 4.89 0.15
CA VAL A 132 -11.50 4.34 -0.95
C VAL A 132 -11.80 5.13 -2.21
N SER A 133 -10.78 5.57 -2.93
CA SER A 133 -10.90 6.20 -4.24
C SER A 133 -10.16 5.40 -5.30
N ARG A 134 -10.80 5.15 -6.44
CA ARG A 134 -10.15 4.62 -7.63
C ARG A 134 -9.74 5.76 -8.54
N ILE A 135 -8.48 5.73 -8.98
CA ILE A 135 -7.81 6.81 -9.71
C ILE A 135 -7.24 6.23 -11.00
N GLN A 136 -7.35 6.99 -12.09
CA GLN A 136 -6.69 6.67 -13.34
C GLN A 136 -5.18 6.94 -13.21
N PRO A 137 -4.29 5.92 -13.34
CA PRO A 137 -2.86 6.07 -13.03
C PRO A 137 -2.16 7.18 -13.85
N ILE A 138 -2.47 7.28 -15.15
CA ILE A 138 -1.81 8.23 -16.05
C ILE A 138 -2.23 9.67 -15.76
N SER A 139 -3.51 9.94 -15.57
CA SER A 139 -4.03 11.31 -15.44
C SER A 139 -4.10 11.80 -14.00
N LEU A 140 -4.03 10.89 -13.01
CA LEU A 140 -4.42 11.11 -11.62
C LEU A 140 -5.87 11.59 -11.42
N LYS A 141 -6.74 11.39 -12.42
CA LYS A 141 -8.17 11.70 -12.27
C LYS A 141 -8.84 10.67 -11.35
N VAL A 142 -9.55 11.15 -10.33
CA VAL A 142 -10.44 10.32 -9.51
C VAL A 142 -11.60 9.85 -10.39
N LEU A 143 -11.75 8.52 -10.50
CA LEU A 143 -12.82 7.88 -11.27
C LEU A 143 -14.05 7.61 -10.40
N SER A 144 -13.84 7.21 -9.14
CA SER A 144 -14.91 6.85 -8.21
C SER A 144 -14.39 6.91 -6.77
N THR A 145 -15.30 7.18 -5.82
CA THR A 145 -14.99 7.25 -4.38
C THR A 145 -16.10 6.61 -3.57
N TRP A 146 -15.73 5.74 -2.62
CA TRP A 146 -16.65 5.01 -1.75
C TRP A 146 -16.37 5.32 -0.27
N PRO A 147 -17.28 6.00 0.44
CA PRO A 147 -17.27 6.06 1.91
C PRO A 147 -17.81 4.76 2.52
N LEU A 148 -16.94 3.95 3.11
CA LEU A 148 -17.29 2.63 3.67
C LEU A 148 -17.58 2.74 5.17
N GLN A 149 -18.76 3.25 5.52
CA GLN A 149 -19.12 3.60 6.91
C GLN A 149 -19.05 2.44 7.92
N ALA A 150 -19.18 1.19 7.48
CA ALA A 150 -19.08 0.02 8.35
C ALA A 150 -17.63 -0.37 8.69
N ILE A 151 -16.64 0.21 8.00
CA ILE A 151 -15.22 -0.12 8.17
C ILE A 151 -14.53 1.03 8.89
N LEU A 152 -13.98 0.73 10.06
CA LEU A 152 -13.27 1.67 10.92
C LEU A 152 -11.76 1.39 10.87
N PRO A 153 -10.96 2.19 10.13
CA PRO A 153 -9.52 1.96 9.96
C PRO A 153 -8.70 1.95 11.26
N GLU A 154 -9.24 2.54 12.34
CA GLU A 154 -8.63 2.51 13.67
C GLU A 154 -8.62 1.12 14.33
N TYR A 155 -9.33 0.13 13.78
CA TYR A 155 -9.22 -1.27 14.21
C TYR A 155 -8.39 -2.13 13.25
N LEU A 156 -7.93 -1.54 12.14
CA LEU A 156 -7.14 -2.23 11.13
C LEU A 156 -5.65 -1.96 11.36
N CYS A 157 -4.83 -2.95 11.00
CA CYS A 157 -3.38 -2.76 10.88
C CYS A 157 -2.95 -2.59 9.43
N ASN A 158 -3.72 -3.11 8.48
CA ASN A 158 -3.50 -2.94 7.03
C ASN A 158 -4.81 -3.24 6.27
N ALA A 159 -4.82 -2.98 4.96
CA ALA A 159 -5.87 -3.40 4.04
C ALA A 159 -5.28 -3.53 2.63
N PHE A 160 -5.95 -4.27 1.75
CA PHE A 160 -5.55 -4.34 0.35
C PHE A 160 -6.72 -4.61 -0.58
N ILE A 161 -6.55 -4.25 -1.85
CA ILE A 161 -7.55 -4.47 -2.89
C ILE A 161 -6.96 -5.40 -3.94
N ARG A 162 -7.76 -6.40 -4.32
CA ARG A 162 -7.40 -7.32 -5.40
C ARG A 162 -8.65 -7.67 -6.19
N CYS A 163 -8.57 -7.57 -7.51
CA CYS A 163 -9.68 -7.88 -8.41
C CYS A 163 -10.97 -7.08 -8.05
N GLY A 164 -10.83 -5.86 -7.54
CA GLY A 164 -11.97 -5.04 -7.09
C GLY A 164 -12.62 -5.46 -5.76
N LEU A 165 -12.03 -6.39 -5.01
CA LEU A 165 -12.48 -6.75 -3.66
C LEU A 165 -11.54 -6.14 -2.60
N LEU A 166 -12.13 -5.45 -1.62
CA LEU A 166 -11.43 -4.95 -0.44
C LEU A 166 -11.27 -6.06 0.58
N TYR A 167 -10.04 -6.25 1.02
CA TYR A 167 -9.68 -7.09 2.14
C TYR A 167 -9.13 -6.24 3.28
N THR A 168 -9.72 -6.31 4.46
CA THR A 168 -9.17 -5.66 5.66
C THR A 168 -8.34 -6.64 6.47
N VAL A 169 -7.38 -6.09 7.21
CA VAL A 169 -6.45 -6.87 8.02
C VAL A 169 -6.45 -6.36 9.45
N THR A 170 -6.74 -7.26 10.38
CA THR A 170 -6.61 -7.01 11.82
C THR A 170 -5.44 -7.80 12.38
N CYS A 171 -4.69 -7.17 13.28
CA CYS A 171 -3.49 -7.75 13.87
C CYS A 171 -3.68 -7.90 15.38
N GLY A 172 -3.68 -9.13 15.85
CA GLY A 172 -3.53 -9.48 17.26
C GLY A 172 -2.08 -9.79 17.62
N VAL A 173 -1.84 -10.17 18.89
CA VAL A 173 -0.49 -10.44 19.40
C VAL A 173 0.19 -11.64 18.71
N LYS A 174 -0.58 -12.64 18.29
CA LYS A 174 -0.07 -13.89 17.68
C LYS A 174 -0.77 -14.30 16.38
N HIS A 175 -1.79 -13.54 16.00
CA HIS A 175 -2.73 -13.91 14.94
C HIS A 175 -3.01 -12.69 14.08
N VAL A 176 -3.12 -12.91 12.78
CA VAL A 176 -3.56 -11.90 11.82
C VAL A 176 -4.74 -12.46 11.08
N THR A 177 -5.79 -11.64 10.97
CA THR A 177 -7.03 -12.03 10.32
C THR A 177 -7.20 -11.19 9.06
N VAL A 178 -7.47 -11.85 7.95
CA VAL A 178 -7.79 -11.23 6.66
C VAL A 178 -9.24 -11.53 6.33
N SER A 179 -10.04 -10.48 6.19
CA SER A 179 -11.47 -10.56 5.85
C SER A 179 -11.70 -9.87 4.52
N ALA A 180 -12.55 -10.44 3.66
CA ALA A 180 -13.11 -9.70 2.53
C ALA A 180 -14.35 -8.95 3.00
N ASP A 181 -14.39 -7.63 2.79
CA ASP A 181 -15.39 -6.76 3.41
C ASP A 181 -16.24 -5.99 2.39
N TYR A 182 -15.73 -5.67 1.19
CA TYR A 182 -16.48 -4.89 0.22
C TYR A 182 -16.10 -5.21 -1.23
N ASP A 183 -17.10 -5.42 -2.08
CA ASP A 183 -16.95 -5.59 -3.52
C ASP A 183 -17.25 -4.26 -4.24
N PHE A 184 -16.25 -3.69 -4.90
CA PHE A 184 -16.41 -2.40 -5.59
C PHE A 184 -17.20 -2.49 -6.90
N TYR A 185 -17.33 -3.68 -7.49
CA TYR A 185 -18.12 -3.90 -8.71
C TYR A 185 -19.59 -4.12 -8.39
N GLU A 186 -19.87 -4.98 -7.41
CA GLU A 186 -21.23 -5.23 -6.93
C GLU A 186 -21.73 -4.14 -5.97
N GLN A 187 -20.83 -3.26 -5.52
CA GLN A 187 -21.09 -2.14 -4.61
C GLN A 187 -21.72 -2.55 -3.28
N MET A 188 -21.33 -3.72 -2.77
CA MET A 188 -21.93 -4.31 -1.57
C MET A 188 -20.89 -4.79 -0.58
N TYR A 189 -21.27 -4.79 0.70
CA TYR A 189 -20.49 -5.44 1.73
C TYR A 189 -20.55 -6.95 1.55
N VAL A 190 -19.41 -7.60 1.78
CA VAL A 190 -19.28 -9.04 1.69
C VAL A 190 -19.22 -9.63 3.10
N SER A 191 -19.97 -10.70 3.33
CA SER A 191 -19.83 -11.52 4.54
C SER A 191 -18.96 -12.72 4.22
N SER A 192 -17.67 -12.64 4.51
CA SER A 192 -16.72 -13.73 4.29
C SER A 192 -16.34 -14.42 5.60
N ILE A 193 -15.97 -15.71 5.53
CA ILE A 193 -15.31 -16.39 6.65
C ILE A 193 -13.87 -15.87 6.67
N PRO A 194 -13.43 -15.21 7.77
CA PRO A 194 -12.08 -14.66 7.83
C PRO A 194 -11.02 -15.75 7.74
N ASN A 195 -9.90 -15.46 7.07
CA ASN A 195 -8.73 -16.33 7.07
C ASN A 195 -7.78 -15.89 8.18
N GLU A 196 -7.40 -16.82 9.05
CA GLU A 196 -6.49 -16.55 10.16
C GLU A 196 -5.09 -17.12 9.86
N TRP A 197 -4.07 -16.28 10.03
CA TRP A 197 -2.67 -16.67 9.95
C TRP A 197 -2.03 -16.59 11.35
N SER A 198 -1.29 -17.63 11.74
CA SER A 198 -0.63 -17.72 13.05
C SER A 198 0.89 -17.90 12.89
N GLY A 199 1.71 -17.16 13.64
CA GLY A 199 3.18 -17.33 13.60
C GLY A 199 3.96 -16.16 14.20
N LYS A 200 5.22 -16.43 14.63
CA LYS A 200 6.10 -15.42 15.25
C LYS A 200 6.56 -14.29 14.31
N GLU A 201 6.47 -14.49 12.99
CA GLU A 201 6.91 -13.52 11.97
C GLU A 201 5.82 -12.52 11.53
N LEU A 202 4.65 -12.56 12.17
CA LEU A 202 3.56 -11.62 11.90
C LEU A 202 3.84 -10.20 12.45
N SER A 203 4.86 -10.03 13.31
CA SER A 203 5.33 -8.71 13.76
C SER A 203 6.01 -7.89 12.66
N LEU A 204 6.29 -8.50 11.48
CA LEU A 204 6.92 -7.87 10.30
C LEU A 204 5.90 -7.51 9.20
N ILE A 205 4.62 -7.34 9.56
CA ILE A 205 3.48 -7.13 8.65
C ILE A 205 3.43 -5.76 7.95
N THR A 206 4.54 -5.02 7.94
CA THR A 206 4.65 -3.81 7.11
C THR A 206 4.52 -4.11 5.61
N ASN A 207 4.73 -5.35 5.15
CA ASN A 207 4.67 -5.75 3.72
C ASN A 207 3.77 -6.96 3.42
N LEU A 208 2.50 -6.96 3.86
CA LEU A 208 1.53 -8.00 3.46
C LEU A 208 1.38 -8.12 1.92
N ARG A 209 1.55 -7.01 1.19
CA ARG A 209 1.36 -6.94 -0.26
C ARG A 209 2.34 -7.81 -1.03
N GLU A 210 3.63 -7.76 -0.70
CA GLU A 210 4.63 -8.65 -1.32
C GLU A 210 4.40 -10.11 -0.97
N LYS A 211 4.03 -10.40 0.28
CA LYS A 211 3.72 -11.76 0.74
C LYS A 211 2.52 -12.36 0.02
N MET A 212 1.60 -11.54 -0.49
CA MET A 212 0.43 -11.97 -1.25
C MET A 212 0.59 -11.83 -2.77
N GLY A 213 1.77 -11.41 -3.25
CA GLY A 213 2.04 -11.23 -4.69
C GLY A 213 1.23 -10.11 -5.34
N LEU A 214 0.76 -9.14 -4.55
CA LEU A 214 0.07 -7.94 -5.02
C LEU A 214 1.09 -6.88 -5.45
N GLN A 215 0.77 -6.13 -6.50
CA GLN A 215 1.55 -4.98 -6.99
C GLN A 215 1.24 -3.72 -6.16
#